data_AF-A0A7R9FDZ9-F1
#
_entry.id   AF-A0A7R9FDZ9-F1
#
_cell.length_a   1.000
_cell.length_b   1.000
_cell.length_c   1.000
_cell.angle_alpha   90.00
_cell.angle_beta   90.00
_cell.angle_gamma   90.00
#
_symmetry.space_group_name_H-M   'P 1'
#
loop_
_entity.id
_entity.type
_entity.pdbx_description
1 polymer ?
#
loop_
_entity_poly.entity_id
_entity_poly.type
_entity_poly.pdbx_seq_one_letter_code
_entity_poly.pdbx_strand_id
1 'polypeptide(L)'
;MYFLMLIFFQKPFMVHIHKRIQNGMLLLQYFTTRRWVFHSSKFLALGEDGNQVDKDLFSIDLSQVVEEQYLKDCLLGGRQYCMKEPLSSLPRCRRILK
;
A
#
# COMPACT_ATOMS: atom_id res chain seq x y z
N MET A 1 -3.98 10.07 31.96
CA MET A 1 -3.15 8.86 31.77
C MET A 1 -1.66 9.09 32.06
N TYR A 2 -1.01 10.14 31.52
CA TYR A 2 0.39 10.48 31.85
C TYR A 2 0.66 10.68 33.35
N PHE A 3 -0.24 11.39 34.03
CA PHE A 3 -0.16 11.65 35.47
C PHE A 3 -0.17 10.35 36.30
N LEU A 4 -1.03 9.39 35.94
CA LEU A 4 -1.15 8.10 36.65
C LEU A 4 0.13 7.25 36.50
N MET A 5 0.74 7.19 35.32
CA MET A 5 1.97 6.39 35.12
C MET A 5 3.19 6.99 35.83
N LEU A 6 3.26 8.32 35.95
CA LEU A 6 4.24 9.02 36.78
C LEU A 6 4.07 8.68 38.27
N ILE A 7 2.83 8.66 38.77
CA ILE A 7 2.53 8.29 40.18
C ILE A 7 2.93 6.85 40.48
N PHE A 8 2.70 5.92 39.55
CA PHE A 8 3.04 4.50 39.76
C PHE A 8 4.49 4.11 39.42
N PHE A 9 5.37 5.08 39.08
CA PHE A 9 6.76 4.84 38.68
C PHE A 9 6.91 3.77 37.57
N GLN A 10 5.88 3.62 36.73
CA GLN A 10 5.86 2.63 35.65
C GLN A 10 6.52 3.21 34.41
N LYS A 11 7.40 2.43 33.76
CA LYS A 11 8.10 2.88 32.55
C LYS A 11 7.06 3.23 31.46
N PRO A 12 7.06 4.46 30.91
CA PRO A 12 6.07 4.89 29.91
C PRO A 12 6.36 4.33 28.51
N PHE A 13 6.88 3.10 28.40
CA PHE A 13 7.19 2.45 27.12
C PHE A 13 5.97 2.40 26.19
N MET A 14 4.83 1.96 26.74
CA MET A 14 3.58 1.85 26.00
C MET A 14 3.06 3.20 25.51
N VAL A 15 3.33 4.28 26.25
CA VAL A 15 2.97 5.65 25.87
C VAL A 15 3.78 6.12 24.65
N HIS A 16 5.07 5.81 24.62
CA HIS A 16 5.92 6.13 23.48
C HIS A 16 5.48 5.38 22.22
N ILE A 17 5.12 4.09 22.34
CA ILE A 17 4.55 3.32 21.23
C ILE A 17 3.25 3.93 20.74
N HIS A 18 2.31 4.21 21.65
CA HIS A 18 1.03 4.80 21.27
C HIS A 18 1.21 6.14 20.56
N LYS A 19 2.14 6.98 21.03
CA LYS A 19 2.46 8.26 20.37
C LYS A 19 3.00 8.07 18.95
N ARG A 20 3.86 7.06 18.71
CA ARG A 20 4.35 6.73 17.36
C ARG A 20 3.22 6.25 16.45
N ILE A 21 2.34 5.38 16.94
CA ILE A 21 1.17 4.89 16.20
C ILE A 21 0.25 6.07 15.85
N GLN A 22 -0.06 6.93 16.82
CA GLN A 22 -0.90 8.10 16.61
C GLN A 22 -0.32 9.06 15.56
N ASN A 23 0.98 9.33 15.61
CA ASN A 23 1.65 10.16 14.60
C ASN A 23 1.56 9.53 13.20
N GLY A 24 1.75 8.22 13.10
CA GLY A 24 1.59 7.49 11.83
C GLY A 24 0.16 7.56 11.29
N MET A 25 -0.84 7.40 12.16
CA MET A 25 -2.25 7.51 11.77
C MET A 25 -2.59 8.91 11.26
N LEU A 26 -2.10 9.96 11.92
CA LEU A 26 -2.32 11.34 11.48
C LEU A 26 -1.69 11.60 10.10
N LEU A 27 -0.51 11.06 9.83
CA LEU A 27 0.12 11.15 8.51
C LEU A 27 -0.70 10.40 7.45
N LEU A 28 -1.12 9.17 7.75
CA LEU A 28 -1.89 8.31 6.84
C LEU A 28 -3.28 8.88 6.55
N GLN A 29 -3.91 9.54 7.52
CA GLN A 29 -5.25 10.09 7.39
C GLN A 29 -5.41 10.95 6.15
N TYR A 30 -4.42 11.79 5.84
CA TYR A 30 -4.46 12.62 4.63
C TYR A 30 -4.60 11.80 3.35
N PHE A 31 -3.87 10.69 3.25
CA PHE A 31 -3.85 9.83 2.07
C PHE A 31 -5.06 8.91 1.98
N THR A 32 -5.59 8.42 3.11
CA THR A 32 -6.65 7.41 3.12
C THR A 32 -8.06 7.99 3.14
N THR A 33 -8.26 9.19 3.67
CA THR A 33 -9.62 9.77 3.85
C THR A 33 -10.06 10.71 2.74
N ARG A 34 -9.13 11.13 1.89
CA ARG A 34 -9.42 12.07 0.80
C ARG A 34 -9.59 11.32 -0.50
N ARG A 35 -10.54 11.78 -1.33
CA ARG A 35 -10.64 11.31 -2.70
C ARG A 35 -9.47 11.87 -3.49
N TRP A 36 -8.74 10.98 -4.16
CA TRP A 36 -7.70 11.36 -5.11
C TRP A 36 -8.31 11.41 -6.50
N VAL A 37 -8.36 12.61 -7.07
CA VAL A 37 -8.73 12.81 -8.47
C VAL A 37 -7.45 13.10 -9.23
N PHE A 38 -7.01 12.12 -10.02
CA PHE A 38 -5.84 12.29 -10.88
C PHE A 38 -6.29 12.81 -12.24
N HIS A 39 -5.88 14.03 -12.59
CA HIS A 39 -6.15 14.61 -13.89
C HIS A 39 -5.04 14.22 -14.88
N SER A 40 -5.25 13.15 -15.63
CA SER A 40 -4.24 12.54 -16.52
C SER A 40 -4.51 12.80 -18.01
N SER A 41 -5.27 13.85 -18.38
CA SER A 41 -5.73 14.07 -19.76
C SER A 41 -4.60 14.11 -20.79
N LYS A 42 -3.47 14.74 -20.47
CA LYS A 42 -2.29 14.78 -21.36
C LYS A 42 -1.60 13.43 -21.51
N PHE A 43 -1.56 12.63 -20.45
CA PHE A 43 -0.97 11.30 -20.48
C PHE A 43 -1.81 10.35 -21.33
N LEU A 44 -3.13 10.45 -21.22
CA LEU A 44 -4.05 9.68 -22.06
C LEU A 44 -3.96 10.10 -23.53
N ALA A 45 -3.88 11.41 -23.82
CA ALA A 45 -3.70 11.92 -25.18
C ALA A 45 -2.40 11.42 -25.83
N LEU A 46 -1.31 11.31 -25.06
CA LEU A 46 -0.03 10.76 -25.54
C LEU A 46 -0.18 9.32 -26.04
N GLY A 47 -1.05 8.52 -25.41
CA GLY A 47 -1.35 7.16 -25.83
C GLY A 47 -2.07 7.08 -27.18
N GLU A 48 -2.79 8.12 -27.57
CA GLU A 48 -3.51 8.22 -28.85
C GLU A 48 -2.64 8.82 -29.97
N ASP A 49 -1.79 9.80 -29.63
CA ASP A 49 -1.00 10.56 -30.62
C ASP A 49 0.33 9.88 -31.01
N GLY A 50 0.72 8.79 -30.33
CA GLY A 50 1.99 8.09 -30.57
C GLY A 50 2.09 7.35 -31.92
N ASN A 51 3.32 7.08 -32.36
CA ASN A 51 3.57 6.19 -33.50
C ASN A 51 3.17 4.74 -33.15
N GLN A 52 2.77 3.94 -34.13
CA GLN A 52 2.29 2.56 -33.89
C GLN A 52 3.35 1.71 -33.16
N VAL A 53 4.63 1.89 -33.51
CA VAL A 53 5.75 1.19 -32.86
C VAL A 53 5.83 1.53 -31.36
N ASP A 54 5.64 2.79 -31.00
CA ASP A 54 5.70 3.23 -29.60
C ASP A 54 4.47 2.77 -28.83
N LYS A 55 3.30 2.71 -29.46
CA LYS A 55 2.08 2.16 -28.87
C LYS A 55 2.22 0.66 -28.56
N ASP A 56 2.87 -0.09 -29.46
CA ASP A 56 3.09 -1.53 -29.28
C ASP A 56 4.15 -1.80 -28.19
N LEU A 57 5.22 -0.99 -28.12
CA LEU A 57 6.26 -1.11 -27.10
C LEU A 57 5.82 -0.61 -25.72
N PHE A 58 5.00 0.44 -25.68
CA PHE A 58 4.59 1.14 -24.46
C PHE A 58 3.07 1.28 -24.41
N SER A 59 2.35 0.16 -24.46
CA SER A 59 0.89 0.17 -24.38
C SER A 59 0.40 0.81 -23.07
N ILE A 60 -0.30 1.93 -23.22
CA ILE A 60 -0.94 2.67 -22.11
C ILE A 60 -2.35 2.12 -21.83
N ASP A 61 -2.91 1.34 -22.76
CA ASP A 61 -4.22 0.74 -22.61
C ASP A 61 -4.22 -0.35 -21.53
N LEU A 62 -4.89 -0.05 -20.42
CA LEU A 62 -5.06 -0.96 -19.29
C LEU A 62 -6.31 -1.83 -19.43
N SER A 63 -7.11 -1.66 -20.50
CA SER A 63 -8.35 -2.43 -20.72
C SER A 63 -8.12 -3.94 -20.81
N GLN A 64 -6.93 -4.35 -21.24
CA GLN A 64 -6.53 -5.75 -21.36
C GLN A 64 -6.05 -6.36 -20.04
N VAL A 65 -5.86 -5.55 -19.00
CA VAL A 65 -5.38 -6.02 -17.69
C VAL A 65 -6.55 -6.58 -16.89
N VAL A 66 -6.47 -7.88 -16.55
CA VAL A 66 -7.41 -8.50 -15.61
C VAL A 66 -7.12 -7.97 -14.20
N GLU A 67 -8.00 -7.10 -13.70
CA GLU A 67 -7.84 -6.40 -12.40
C GLU A 67 -7.50 -7.35 -11.25
N GLU A 68 -8.19 -8.49 -11.15
CA GLU A 68 -7.98 -9.48 -10.09
C GLU A 68 -6.56 -10.07 -10.12
N GLN A 69 -6.07 -10.41 -11.32
CA GLN A 69 -4.75 -11.00 -11.48
C GLN A 69 -3.66 -9.96 -11.20
N TYR A 70 -3.85 -8.73 -11.68
CA TYR A 70 -2.95 -7.62 -11.40
C TYR A 70 -2.82 -7.37 -9.89
N LEU A 71 -3.95 -7.25 -9.18
CA LEU A 71 -3.95 -7.05 -7.73
C LEU A 71 -3.28 -8.20 -6.99
N LYS A 72 -3.52 -9.44 -7.42
CA LYS A 72 -2.89 -10.63 -6.84
C LYS A 72 -1.37 -10.60 -7.01
N ASP A 73 -0.88 -10.24 -8.19
CA ASP A 73 0.55 -10.14 -8.46
C ASP A 73 1.19 -9.00 -7.66
N CYS A 74 0.53 -7.86 -7.53
CA CYS A 74 0.95 -6.78 -6.65
C CYS A 74 1.05 -7.23 -5.18
N LEU A 75 0.06 -7.97 -4.68
CA LEU A 75 0.05 -8.49 -3.32
C LEU A 75 1.18 -9.50 -3.07
N LEU A 76 1.41 -10.42 -4.01
CA LEU A 76 2.49 -11.40 -3.93
C LEU A 76 3.87 -10.72 -3.99
N GLY A 77 4.03 -9.74 -4.90
CA GLY A 77 5.22 -8.92 -5.00
C GLY A 77 5.49 -8.13 -3.72
N GLY A 78 4.48 -7.43 -3.19
CA GLY A 78 4.60 -6.68 -1.94
C GLY A 78 4.98 -7.58 -0.76
N ARG A 79 4.40 -8.78 -0.67
CA ARG A 79 4.78 -9.79 0.33
C ARG A 79 6.26 -10.17 0.21
N GLN A 80 6.72 -10.50 -0.98
CA GLN A 80 8.08 -10.99 -1.21
C GLN A 80 9.14 -9.88 -1.06
N TYR A 81 8.88 -8.70 -1.61
CA TYR A 81 9.90 -7.65 -1.72
C TYR A 81 9.79 -6.58 -0.63
N CYS A 82 8.59 -6.14 -0.28
CA CYS A 82 8.41 -5.11 0.77
C CYS A 82 8.45 -5.72 2.17
N MET A 83 7.72 -6.82 2.36
CA MET A 83 7.61 -7.48 3.67
C MET A 83 8.70 -8.52 3.91
N LYS A 84 9.45 -8.89 2.86
CA LYS A 84 10.51 -9.92 2.91
C LYS A 84 10.00 -11.29 3.37
N GLU A 85 8.75 -11.62 3.05
CA GLU A 85 8.14 -12.89 3.41
C GLU A 85 8.09 -13.84 2.19
N PRO A 86 8.65 -15.06 2.28
CA PRO A 86 8.71 -15.96 1.14
C PRO A 86 7.33 -16.50 0.78
N LEU A 87 7.04 -16.65 -0.52
CA LEU A 87 5.76 -17.18 -1.01
C LEU A 87 5.48 -18.63 -0.55
N SER A 88 6.54 -19.40 -0.29
CA SER A 88 6.45 -20.77 0.27
C SER A 88 5.77 -20.84 1.64
N SER A 89 5.65 -19.72 2.35
CA SER A 89 4.95 -19.65 3.64
C SER A 89 3.43 -19.55 3.51
N LEU A 90 2.89 -19.24 2.32
CA LEU A 90 1.44 -19.08 2.11
C LEU A 90 0.59 -20.30 2.54
N PRO A 91 0.98 -21.56 2.25
CA PRO A 91 0.22 -22.73 2.71
C PRO A 91 0.16 -22.87 4.23
N ARG A 92 1.19 -22.37 4.94
CA ARG A 92 1.19 -22.33 6.40
C ARG A 92 0.27 -21.22 6.91
N CYS A 93 0.36 -20.02 6.36
CA CYS A 93 -0.49 -18.89 6.74
C CYS A 93 -1.98 -19.21 6.56
N ARG A 94 -2.37 -19.86 5.44
CA ARG A 94 -3.76 -20.28 5.19
C ARG A 94 -4.31 -21.28 6.20
N ARG A 95 -3.44 -22.08 6.83
CA ARG A 95 -3.85 -23.02 7.89
C ARG A 95 -4.06 -22.33 9.24
N ILE A 96 -3.30 -21.27 9.52
CA ILE A 96 -3.38 -20.48 10.76
C ILE A 96 -4.59 -19.56 10.74
N LEU A 97 -5.01 -19.10 9.56
CA LEU A 97 -6.12 -18.16 9.38
C LEU A 97 -7.53 -18.78 9.55
N LYS A 98 -7.61 -20.05 9.97
CA LYS A 98 -8.88 -20.75 10.25
C LYS A 98 -9.36 -20.51 11.67
#